data_AF-L0MCA1-F1
#
_entry.id   AF-L0MCA1-F1
#
_cell.length_a   1.000
_cell.length_b   1.000
_cell.length_c   1.000
_cell.angle_alpha   90.00
_cell.angle_beta   90.00
_cell.angle_gamma   90.00
#
_symmetry.space_group_name_H-M   'P 1'
#
loop_
_entity.id
_entity.type
_entity.pdbx_description
1 polymer ?
#
loop_
_entity_poly.entity_id
_entity_poly.type
_entity_poly.pdbx_seq_one_letter_code
_entity_poly.pdbx_strand_id
1 'polypeptide(L)'
;MSQETAVKVKNNEFDNMVRFAFRLTGINLLLLVGICLAGILLPEEVAEWIDLTMLLLVGINLIANLVVFYLSLVGLFKSTLKWRAALALLFSLALFALYLFIIAATIAG
;
A
#
# COMPACT_ATOMS: atom_id res chain seq x y z
N MET A 1 -17.85 3.28 -33.16
CA MET A 1 -17.51 2.37 -32.04
C MET A 1 -18.81 2.03 -31.32
N SER A 2 -19.14 0.74 -31.14
CA SER A 2 -20.41 0.33 -30.52
C SER A 2 -20.38 0.54 -29.00
N GLN A 3 -21.52 0.77 -28.36
CA GLN A 3 -21.57 0.92 -26.89
C GLN A 3 -20.98 -0.30 -26.16
N GLU A 4 -21.15 -1.49 -26.73
CA GLU A 4 -20.63 -2.74 -26.15
C GLU A 4 -19.08 -2.80 -26.15
N THR A 5 -18.43 -2.23 -27.17
CA THR A 5 -16.96 -2.15 -27.21
C THR A 5 -16.44 -1.13 -26.20
N ALA A 6 -17.13 0.00 -26.01
CA ALA A 6 -16.76 1.00 -25.00
C ALA A 6 -16.84 0.45 -23.55
N VAL A 7 -17.86 -0.35 -23.24
CA VAL A 7 -18.03 -0.96 -21.91
C VAL A 7 -16.93 -2.00 -21.64
N LYS A 8 -16.57 -2.83 -22.63
CA LYS A 8 -15.49 -3.82 -22.49
C LYS A 8 -14.12 -3.17 -22.25
N VAL A 9 -13.79 -2.09 -22.98
CA VAL A 9 -12.52 -1.36 -22.79
C VAL A 9 -12.44 -0.76 -21.39
N LYS A 10 -13.50 -0.10 -20.93
CA LYS A 10 -13.56 0.52 -19.61
C LYS A 10 -13.44 -0.49 -18.46
N ASN A 11 -14.06 -1.66 -18.58
CA ASN A 11 -13.90 -2.73 -17.57
C ASN A 11 -12.46 -3.25 -17.52
N ASN A 12 -11.79 -3.34 -18.68
CA ASN A 12 -10.41 -3.81 -18.76
C ASN A 12 -9.43 -2.83 -18.09
N GLU A 13 -9.68 -1.52 -18.18
CA GLU A 13 -8.90 -0.49 -17.47
C GLU A 13 -9.03 -0.62 -15.95
N PHE A 14 -10.25 -0.76 -15.42
CA PHE A 14 -10.46 -0.93 -13.98
C PHE A 14 -9.87 -2.23 -13.46
N ASP A 15 -9.95 -3.32 -14.23
CA ASP A 15 -9.35 -4.59 -13.85
C ASP A 15 -7.81 -4.52 -13.82
N ASN A 16 -7.20 -3.79 -14.76
CA ASN A 16 -5.76 -3.53 -14.76
C ASN A 16 -5.35 -2.65 -13.57
N MET A 17 -6.14 -1.64 -13.24
CA MET A 17 -5.94 -0.80 -12.07
C MET A 17 -5.97 -1.63 -10.77
N VAL A 18 -6.93 -2.53 -10.60
CA VAL A 18 -7.01 -3.44 -9.43
C VAL A 18 -5.81 -4.38 -9.38
N ARG A 19 -5.37 -4.93 -10.53
CA ARG A 19 -4.18 -5.78 -10.58
C ARG A 19 -2.91 -5.01 -10.20
N PHE A 20 -2.80 -3.76 -10.62
CA PHE A 20 -1.69 -2.88 -10.23
C PHE A 20 -1.72 -2.60 -8.72
N ALA A 21 -2.88 -2.20 -8.17
CA ALA A 21 -3.05 -1.96 -6.74
C ALA A 21 -2.66 -3.20 -5.93
N PHE A 22 -3.11 -4.39 -6.34
CA PHE A 22 -2.79 -5.65 -5.67
C PHE A 22 -1.30 -5.98 -5.68
N ARG A 23 -0.60 -5.75 -6.80
CA ARG A 23 0.86 -5.92 -6.87
C ARG A 23 1.59 -4.91 -5.98
N LEU A 24 1.12 -3.66 -5.98
CA LEU A 24 1.68 -2.61 -5.14
C LEU A 24 1.47 -2.89 -3.65
N THR A 25 0.35 -3.51 -3.25
CA THR A 25 0.16 -4.02 -1.88
C THR A 25 1.27 -5.00 -1.47
N GLY A 26 1.61 -5.93 -2.36
CA GLY A 26 2.72 -6.88 -2.12
C GLY A 26 4.06 -6.18 -1.94
N ILE A 27 4.36 -5.18 -2.77
CA ILE A 27 5.58 -4.36 -2.66
C ILE A 27 5.60 -3.61 -1.33
N ASN A 28 4.47 -3.02 -0.91
CA ASN A 28 4.38 -2.30 0.37
C ASN A 28 4.63 -3.20 1.58
N LEU A 29 4.11 -4.42 1.54
CA LEU A 29 4.34 -5.41 2.60
C LEU A 29 5.83 -5.80 2.66
N LEU A 30 6.47 -6.02 1.50
CA LEU A 30 7.91 -6.30 1.45
C LEU A 30 8.76 -5.13 1.96
N LEU A 31 8.41 -3.89 1.57
CA LEU A 31 9.07 -2.68 2.07
C LEU A 31 8.92 -2.56 3.58
N LEU A 32 7.72 -2.78 4.13
CA LEU A 32 7.49 -2.74 5.57
C LEU A 32 8.36 -3.78 6.31
N VAL A 33 8.40 -5.02 5.81
CA VAL A 33 9.26 -6.06 6.41
C VAL A 33 10.73 -5.62 6.37
N GLY A 34 11.18 -5.02 5.28
CA GLY A 34 12.53 -4.47 5.16
C GLY A 34 12.81 -3.36 6.18
N ILE A 35 11.88 -2.43 6.37
CA ILE A 35 11.98 -1.35 7.36
C ILE A 35 12.08 -1.95 8.79
N CYS A 36 11.21 -2.90 9.13
CA CYS A 36 11.23 -3.56 10.44
C CYS A 36 12.54 -4.31 10.69
N LEU A 37 13.04 -5.07 9.70
CA LEU A 37 14.30 -5.81 9.83
C LEU A 37 15.47 -4.86 10.02
N ALA A 38 15.50 -3.76 9.27
CA ALA A 38 16.57 -2.78 9.37
C ALA A 38 16.55 -2.06 10.73
N GLY A 39 15.37 -1.78 11.30
CA GLY A 39 15.24 -1.24 12.66
C GLY A 39 15.70 -2.19 13.76
N ILE A 40 15.70 -3.52 13.53
CA ILE A 40 16.16 -4.52 14.51
C ILE A 40 17.65 -4.84 14.35
N LEU A 41 18.16 -4.84 13.12
CA LEU A 41 19.49 -5.37 12.80
C LEU A 41 20.59 -4.29 12.74
N LEU A 42 20.25 -3.01 12.62
CA LEU A 42 21.24 -1.95 12.49
C LEU A 42 21.70 -1.43 13.86
N PRO A 43 23.02 -1.32 14.12
CA PRO A 43 23.55 -0.82 15.37
C PRO A 43 23.29 0.69 15.54
N GLU A 44 23.03 1.11 16.78
CA GLU A 44 22.66 2.49 17.17
C GLU A 44 23.68 3.55 16.73
N GLU A 45 24.95 3.18 16.54
CA GLU A 45 26.03 4.09 16.14
C GLU A 45 25.91 4.64 14.71
N VAL A 46 25.04 4.06 13.88
CA VAL A 46 24.78 4.49 12.48
C VAL A 46 23.44 5.25 12.38
N ALA A 47 22.77 5.52 13.51
CA ALA A 47 21.36 5.92 13.60
C ALA A 47 21.01 7.21 12.84
N GLU A 48 21.83 8.26 12.85
CA GLU A 48 21.40 9.57 12.30
C GLU A 48 21.14 9.55 10.78
N TRP A 49 21.99 8.88 9.99
CA TRP A 49 21.79 8.75 8.53
C TRP A 49 20.71 7.72 8.18
N ILE A 50 20.55 6.72 9.05
CA ILE A 50 19.52 5.69 8.93
C ILE A 50 18.14 6.30 9.20
N ASP A 51 18.00 7.20 10.16
CA ASP A 51 16.71 7.79 10.54
C ASP A 51 16.08 8.59 9.41
N LEU A 52 16.84 9.43 8.70
CA LEU A 52 16.30 10.19 7.57
C LEU A 52 15.92 9.27 6.39
N THR A 53 16.75 8.25 6.14
CA THR A 53 16.48 7.25 5.08
C THR A 53 15.26 6.40 5.43
N MET A 54 15.12 5.98 6.69
CA MET A 54 13.97 5.23 7.20
C MET A 54 12.70 6.06 7.14
N LEU A 55 12.76 7.33 7.54
CA LEU A 55 11.64 8.24 7.44
C LEU A 55 11.17 8.39 5.99
N LEU A 56 12.11 8.52 5.04
CA LEU A 56 11.80 8.58 3.62
C LEU A 56 11.16 7.28 3.11
N LEU A 57 11.71 6.12 3.47
CA LEU A 57 11.17 4.81 3.10
C LEU A 57 9.75 4.60 3.67
N VAL A 58 9.53 4.97 4.92
CA VAL A 58 8.20 4.95 5.57
C VAL A 58 7.24 5.88 4.83
N GLY A 59 7.68 7.11 4.49
CA GLY A 59 6.88 8.07 3.73
C GLY A 59 6.48 7.54 2.34
N ILE A 60 7.42 6.96 1.60
CA ILE A 60 7.15 6.32 0.30
C ILE A 60 6.14 5.18 0.47
N ASN A 61 6.32 4.32 1.48
CA ASN A 61 5.43 3.20 1.72
C ASN A 61 4.01 3.65 2.08
N LEU A 62 3.87 4.71 2.87
CA LEU A 62 2.58 5.34 3.20
C LEU A 62 1.88 5.92 1.97
N ILE A 63 2.61 6.65 1.11
CA ILE A 63 2.06 7.19 -0.14
C ILE A 63 1.61 6.06 -1.05
N ALA A 64 2.44 5.04 -1.24
CA ALA A 64 2.06 3.87 -2.01
C ALA A 64 0.83 3.17 -1.42
N ASN A 65 0.71 3.11 -0.08
CA ASN A 65 -0.46 2.54 0.59
C ASN A 65 -1.73 3.36 0.36
N LEU A 66 -1.64 4.70 0.33
CA LEU A 66 -2.76 5.58 -0.06
C LEU A 66 -3.21 5.32 -1.50
N VAL A 67 -2.26 5.11 -2.43
CA VAL A 67 -2.58 4.74 -3.81
C VAL A 67 -3.30 3.39 -3.85
N VAL A 68 -2.79 2.37 -3.15
CA VAL A 68 -3.47 1.06 -3.04
C VAL A 68 -4.88 1.22 -2.49
N PHE A 69 -5.06 1.99 -1.42
CA PHE A 69 -6.36 2.25 -0.81
C PHE A 69 -7.35 2.84 -1.83
N TYR A 70 -6.95 3.92 -2.50
CA TYR A 70 -7.79 4.61 -3.47
C TYR A 70 -8.17 3.72 -4.65
N LEU A 71 -7.19 3.07 -5.28
CA LEU A 71 -7.44 2.23 -6.44
C LEU A 71 -8.27 0.99 -6.08
N SER A 72 -8.07 0.42 -4.90
CA SER A 72 -8.85 -0.73 -4.42
C SER A 72 -10.29 -0.33 -4.08
N LEU A 73 -10.49 0.85 -3.50
CA LEU A 73 -11.83 1.40 -3.24
C LEU A 73 -12.60 1.61 -4.55
N VAL A 74 -11.98 2.25 -5.54
CA VAL A 74 -12.59 2.42 -6.88
C VAL A 74 -12.85 1.05 -7.53
N GLY A 75 -11.91 0.12 -7.37
CA GLY A 75 -12.00 -1.24 -7.88
C GLY A 75 -13.19 -2.04 -7.35
N LEU A 76 -13.52 -1.92 -6.06
CA LEU A 76 -14.67 -2.61 -5.46
C LEU A 76 -16.00 -2.32 -6.18
N PHE A 77 -16.17 -1.08 -6.64
CA PHE A 77 -17.40 -0.64 -7.30
C PHE A 77 -17.36 -0.77 -8.81
N LYS A 78 -16.19 -0.59 -9.44
CA LYS A 78 -16.08 -0.46 -10.91
C LYS A 78 -15.40 -1.62 -11.63
N SER A 79 -14.65 -2.49 -10.93
CA SER A 79 -13.94 -3.63 -11.53
C SER A 79 -14.76 -4.93 -11.43
N THR A 80 -14.46 -5.88 -12.31
CA THR A 80 -14.97 -7.26 -12.20
C THR A 80 -14.21 -8.07 -11.13
N LEU A 81 -12.99 -7.66 -10.78
CA LEU A 81 -12.08 -8.31 -9.84
C LEU A 81 -12.33 -7.89 -8.38
N LYS A 82 -13.59 -7.90 -7.94
CA LYS A 82 -14.01 -7.39 -6.62
C LYS A 82 -13.27 -8.04 -5.44
N TRP A 83 -13.02 -9.34 -5.49
CA TRP A 83 -12.29 -10.06 -4.44
C TRP A 83 -10.84 -9.58 -4.27
N ARG A 84 -10.14 -9.32 -5.38
CA ARG A 84 -8.78 -8.79 -5.33
C ARG A 84 -8.74 -7.36 -4.81
N ALA A 85 -9.71 -6.54 -5.22
CA ALA A 85 -9.87 -5.19 -4.72
C ALA A 85 -10.18 -5.19 -3.20
N ALA A 86 -11.09 -6.05 -2.74
CA ALA A 86 -11.40 -6.20 -1.31
C ALA A 86 -10.18 -6.60 -0.49
N LEU A 87 -9.41 -7.59 -0.96
CA LEU A 87 -8.22 -8.06 -0.25
C LEU A 87 -7.13 -6.97 -0.19
N ALA A 88 -6.85 -6.29 -1.30
CA ALA A 88 -5.90 -5.18 -1.34
C ALA A 88 -6.33 -4.04 -0.41
N LEU A 89 -7.63 -3.73 -0.34
CA LEU A 89 -8.16 -2.74 0.58
C LEU A 89 -7.98 -3.16 2.04
N LEU A 90 -8.27 -4.42 2.38
CA LEU A 90 -8.09 -4.96 3.73
C LEU A 90 -6.63 -4.85 4.19
N PHE A 91 -5.68 -5.25 3.35
CA PHE A 91 -4.25 -5.12 3.66
C PHE A 91 -3.82 -3.67 3.80
N SER A 92 -4.35 -2.78 2.95
CA SER A 92 -4.06 -1.35 3.05
C SER A 92 -4.56 -0.74 4.36
N LEU A 93 -5.76 -1.12 4.81
CA LEU A 93 -6.31 -0.73 6.11
C LEU A 93 -5.48 -1.29 7.27
N ALA A 94 -5.07 -2.56 7.20
CA ALA A 94 -4.20 -3.16 8.21
C ALA A 94 -2.85 -2.42 8.31
N LEU A 95 -2.27 -2.03 7.18
CA LEU A 95 -1.05 -1.21 7.15
C LEU A 95 -1.26 0.16 7.82
N PHE A 96 -2.36 0.86 7.51
CA PHE A 96 -2.65 2.14 8.19
C PHE A 96 -2.85 1.97 9.69
N ALA A 97 -3.58 0.92 10.12
CA ALA A 97 -3.77 0.62 11.53
C ALA A 97 -2.42 0.35 12.24
N LEU A 98 -1.52 -0.38 11.57
CA LEU A 98 -0.18 -0.63 12.10
C LEU A 98 0.63 0.66 12.23
N TYR A 99 0.63 1.53 11.22
CA TYR A 99 1.31 2.83 11.31
C TYR A 99 0.76 3.70 12.43
N LEU A 100 -0.57 3.77 12.58
CA LEU A 100 -1.20 4.50 13.68
C LEU A 100 -0.82 3.92 15.05
N PHE A 101 -0.77 2.59 15.17
CA PHE A 101 -0.33 1.93 16.39
C PHE A 101 1.13 2.27 16.75
N ILE A 102 2.04 2.23 15.76
CA ILE A 102 3.45 2.59 15.96
C ILE A 102 3.56 4.04 16.44
N ILE A 103 2.91 4.99 15.75
CA ILE A 103 2.92 6.41 16.14
C ILE A 103 2.37 6.60 17.56
N ALA A 104 1.25 5.95 17.89
CA ALA A 104 0.65 6.05 19.22
C ALA A 104 1.58 5.50 20.32
N ALA A 105 2.27 4.38 20.06
CA ALA A 105 3.24 3.80 20.98
C ALA A 105 4.46 4.72 21.18
N THR A 106 4.92 5.41 20.13
CA THR A 106 6.04 6.36 20.22
C THR A 106 5.70 7.64 20.98
N ILE A 107 4.46 8.12 20.93
CA ILE A 107 4.04 9.35 21.65
C ILE A 107 3.75 9.07 23.14
N ALA A 108 3.35 7.85 23.48
CA ALA A 108 2.97 7.47 24.85
C ALA A 108 4.14 7.01 25.73
N GLY A 109 5.29 6.70 25.15
CA GLY A 109 6.54 6.37 25.85
C GLY A 109 7.43 7.59 26.03
#